data_AF-A0A816S613-F1
#
_entry.id   AF-A0A816S613-F1
#
_cell.length_a   1.000
_cell.length_b   1.000
_cell.length_c   1.000
_cell.angle_alpha   90.00
_cell.angle_beta   90.00
_cell.angle_gamma   90.00
#
_symmetry.space_group_name_H-M   'P 1'
#
loop_
_entity.id
_entity.type
_entity.pdbx_description
1 polymer ?
#
loop_
_entity_poly.entity_id
_entity_poly.type
_entity_poly.pdbx_seq_one_letter_code
_entity_poly.pdbx_strand_id
1 'polypeptide(L)' 'MNGGPGCSSLEGLLQENGPFLWQWGTAQPMPNPYAWNTLANVLWVEQPVGTGFSQGKPSIHDENELA' A
#
# COMPACT_ATOMS: atom_id res chain seq x y z
N MET A 1 -0.18 0.67 -6.60
CA MET A 1 0.66 -0.47 -6.21
C MET A 1 2.01 0.08 -5.83
N ASN A 2 2.50 -0.28 -4.65
CA ASN A 2 3.87 0.01 -4.26
C ASN A 2 4.82 -1.06 -4.82
N GLY A 3 6.09 -0.68 -4.96
CA GLY A 3 7.12 -1.48 -5.64
C GLY A 3 7.88 -2.43 -4.70
N GLY A 4 9.20 -2.42 -4.81
CA GLY A 4 10.10 -3.24 -3.98
C GLY A 4 11.02 -4.09 -4.84
N PRO A 5 10.75 -5.39 -5.01
CA PRO A 5 9.49 -6.12 -4.80
C PRO A 5 9.15 -6.42 -3.34
N GLY A 6 7.84 -6.50 -3.03
CA GLY A 6 7.36 -6.91 -1.70
C GLY A 6 7.07 -5.77 -0.73
N CYS A 7 7.09 -4.51 -1.15
CA CYS A 7 6.64 -3.39 -0.32
C CYS A 7 5.11 -3.36 -0.27
N SER A 8 4.58 -3.04 0.91
CA SER A 8 3.13 -2.95 1.14
C SER A 8 2.51 -1.77 0.39
N SER A 9 1.44 -2.00 -0.36
CA SER A 9 0.61 -0.93 -0.93
C SER A 9 -0.21 -0.20 0.14
N LEU A 10 -0.41 -0.80 1.33
CA LEU A 10 -1.00 -0.11 2.48
C LEU A 10 -0.13 1.05 2.96
N GLU A 11 1.17 1.07 2.65
CA GLU A 11 1.99 2.27 2.84
C GLU A 11 1.44 3.45 2.02
N GLY A 12 1.06 3.22 0.76
CA GLY A 12 0.45 4.27 -0.07
C GLY A 12 -0.90 4.74 0.48
N LEU A 13 -1.69 3.81 1.04
CA LEU A 13 -2.95 4.15 1.70
C LEU A 13 -2.73 4.97 2.98
N LEU A 14 -1.79 4.56 3.84
CA LEU A 14 -1.64 5.12 5.19
C LEU A 14 -0.69 6.31 5.26
N GLN A 15 0.25 6.46 4.32
CA GLN A 15 1.34 7.43 4.43
C GLN A 15 1.49 8.33 3.20
N GLU A 16 0.85 8.02 2.07
CA GLU A 16 1.02 8.80 0.83
C GLU A 16 -0.28 9.49 0.37
N ASN A 17 -1.20 8.75 -0.25
CA ASN A 17 -2.31 9.31 -1.04
C ASN A 17 -3.69 8.77 -0.68
N GLY A 18 -3.80 7.97 0.38
CA GLY A 18 -5.08 7.50 0.89
C GLY A 18 -5.90 8.60 1.56
N PRO A 19 -7.16 8.30 1.91
CA PRO A 19 -8.12 9.25 2.49
C PRO A 19 -7.70 9.80 3.86
N PHE A 20 -6.80 9.12 4.55
CA PHE A 20 -6.24 9.53 5.83
C PHE A 20 -4.77 9.17 5.90
N LEU A 21 -4.02 9.92 6.70
CA LEU A 21 -2.61 9.71 6.96
C LEU A 21 -2.40 9.26 8.41
N TRP A 22 -1.53 8.27 8.61
CA TRP A 22 -1.08 7.79 9.90
C TRP A 22 0.35 8.25 10.16
N GLN A 23 0.49 9.42 10.80
CA GLN A 23 1.78 10.02 11.08
C GLN A 23 2.56 9.20 12.12
N TRP A 24 3.89 9.18 12.02
CA TRP A 24 4.73 8.46 12.98
C TRP A 24 4.51 8.96 14.41
N GLY A 25 4.43 8.03 15.36
CA GLY A 25 4.22 8.34 16.78
C GLY A 25 2.81 8.81 17.14
N THR A 26 1.85 8.76 16.21
CA THR A 26 0.45 9.10 16.48
C THR A 26 -0.42 7.88 16.71
N ALA A 27 -1.35 7.98 17.65
CA ALA A 27 -2.31 6.92 17.96
C ALA A 27 -3.59 6.98 17.10
N GLN A 28 -3.78 8.05 16.34
CA GLN A 28 -4.99 8.29 15.55
C GLN A 28 -4.63 8.86 14.17
N PRO A 29 -5.40 8.51 13.13
CA PRO A 29 -5.20 9.03 11.79
C PRO A 29 -5.67 10.47 11.66
N MET A 30 -5.14 11.18 10.67
CA MET A 30 -5.59 12.52 10.29
C MET A 30 -6.15 12.50 8.86
N PRO A 31 -7.21 13.28 8.54
CA PRO A 31 -7.73 13.36 7.18
C PRO A 31 -6.68 13.86 6.18
N ASN A 32 -6.63 13.28 4.98
CA ASN A 32 -5.77 13.75 3.90
C ASN A 32 -6.54 14.69 2.95
N PRO A 33 -6.27 16.00 2.94
CA PRO A 33 -6.94 16.93 2.03
C PRO A 33 -6.56 16.72 0.56
N TYR A 34 -5.51 15.96 0.27
CA TYR A 34 -5.00 15.69 -1.08
C TYR A 34 -5.19 14.23 -1.51
N ALA A 35 -6.15 13.53 -0.90
CA ALA A 35 -6.37 12.12 -1.17
C ALA A 35 -6.80 11.87 -2.63
N TRP A 36 -6.21 10.86 -3.26
CA TRP A 36 -6.51 10.53 -4.67
C TRP A 36 -7.93 10.00 -4.86
N ASN A 37 -8.53 9.45 -3.80
CA ASN A 37 -9.91 8.95 -3.85
C ASN A 37 -10.97 10.07 -3.87
N THR A 38 -10.57 11.34 -3.88
CA THR A 38 -11.50 12.48 -4.03
C THR A 38 -12.08 12.59 -5.44
N LEU A 39 -11.35 12.13 -6.45
CA LEU A 39 -11.74 12.22 -7.87
C LEU A 39 -11.75 10.85 -8.59
N ALA A 40 -11.36 9.79 -7.90
CA ALA A 40 -11.25 8.45 -8.46
C ALA A 40 -11.62 7.37 -7.44
N ASN A 41 -11.96 6.18 -7.95
CA ASN A 41 -11.96 4.97 -7.12
C ASN A 41 -10.54 4.40 -7.14
N VAL A 42 -9.88 4.36 -6.00
CA VAL A 42 -8.49 3.88 -5.87
C VAL A 42 -8.48 2.56 -5.14
N LEU A 43 -7.75 1.59 -5.69
CA LEU A 43 -7.54 0.26 -5.11
C LEU A 43 -6.07 0.08 -4.74
N TRP A 44 -5.79 -0.13 -3.45
CA TRP A 44 -4.47 -0.50 -2.95
C TRP A 44 -4.43 -2.02 -2.76
N VAL A 45 -3.49 -2.68 -3.43
CA VAL A 45 -3.37 -4.15 -3.45
C VAL A 45 -2.00 -4.56 -2.93
N GLU A 46 -1.99 -5.40 -1.90
CA GLU A 46 -0.78 -6.04 -1.37
C GLU A 46 -0.30 -7.13 -2.34
N GLN A 47 0.85 -6.93 -2.97
CA GLN A 47 1.43 -7.90 -3.90
C GLN A 47 2.97 -7.82 -3.90
N PRO A 48 3.69 -8.92 -4.19
CA PRO A 48 3.22 -10.30 -4.42
C PRO A 48 2.70 -11.01 -3.16
N VAL A 49 2.35 -12.30 -3.30
CA VAL A 49 2.16 -13.23 -2.17
C VAL A 49 3.33 -13.13 -1.19
N GLY A 50 3.03 -12.95 0.09
CA GLY A 50 4.00 -12.69 1.16
C GLY A 50 4.09 -11.22 1.56
N THR A 51 3.51 -10.29 0.79
CA THR A 51 3.51 -8.86 1.09
C THR A 51 2.40 -8.51 2.08
N GLY A 52 2.76 -7.92 3.22
CA GLY A 52 1.81 -7.48 4.25
C GLY A 52 0.86 -8.59 4.69
N PHE A 53 -0.43 -8.43 4.38
CA PHE A 53 -1.47 -9.42 4.73
C PHE A 53 -1.76 -10.45 3.62
N SER A 54 -1.12 -10.35 2.46
CA SER A 54 -1.27 -11.34 1.38
C SER A 54 -0.57 -12.65 1.74
N GLN A 55 -1.33 -13.67 2.12
CA GLN A 55 -0.82 -14.98 2.54
C GLN A 55 -0.64 -15.96 1.38
N GLY A 56 0.31 -16.89 1.52
CA GLY A 56 0.57 -17.97 0.59
C GLY A 56 2.04 -18.36 0.59
N LYS A 57 2.46 -19.18 -0.38
CA LYS A 57 3.87 -19.53 -0.57
C LYS A 57 4.50 -18.54 -1.56
N PRO A 58 5.43 -17.67 -1.14
CA PRO A 58 6.15 -16.80 -2.07
C PRO A 58 6.88 -17.65 -3.11
N SER A 59 6.77 -17.25 -4.37
CA SER A 59 7.37 -17.96 -5.51
C SER A 59 8.12 -17.06 -6.46
N ILE A 60 8.18 -15.76 -6.15
CA ILE A 60 8.92 -14.76 -6.92
C ILE A 60 10.03 -14.16 -6.07
N HIS A 61 11.10 -13.71 -6.72
CA HIS A 61 12.35 -13.27 -6.11
C HIS A 61 12.75 -11.85 -6.54
N ASP A 62 12.29 -11.39 -7.68
CA ASP A 62 12.52 -10.04 -8.18
C ASP A 62 11.27 -9.42 -8.84
N GLU A 63 11.37 -8.15 -9.21
CA GLU A 63 10.30 -7.40 -9.86
C GLU A 63 10.04 -7.79 -11.32
N ASN A 64 10.99 -8.48 -11.98
CA ASN A 64 10.80 -8.96 -13.35
C ASN A 64 9.92 -10.21 -13.39
N GLU A 65 9.80 -10.92 -12.27
CA GLU A 65 8.93 -12.07 -12.08
C GLU A 65 7.48 -11.68 -11.67
N LEU A 66 7.20 -10.39 -11.44
CA LEU A 66 5.85 -9.85 -11.25
C LEU A 66 5.17 -9.66 -12.63
N ALA A 67 4.11 -10.44 -12.90
CA ALA A 67 3.29 -10.33 -14.11
C ALA A 67 2.17 -9.29 -13.98
#